data_AF-A0A3S0CGX0-F1
#
_entry.id   AF-A0A3S0CGX0-F1
#
_cell.length_a   1.000
_cell.length_b   1.000
_cell.length_c   1.000
_cell.angle_alpha   90.00
_cell.angle_beta   90.00
_cell.angle_gamma   90.00
#
_symmetry.space_group_name_H-M   'P 1'
#
loop_
_entity.id
_entity.type
_entity.pdbx_description
1 polymer ?
#
loop_
_entity_poly.entity_id
_entity_poly.type
_entity_poly.pdbx_seq_one_letter_code
_entity_poly.pdbx_strand_id
1 'polypeptide(L)'
;MRQRPSTAGRTAGRGNNPIAGATFLIGHNAVLATLNHDEDPAHRALLHPAPIHIGPNVWIGPNVTILGGVTIGEGAIIAAGAVVTKDVAPLTIVGGVPAKYIRDVRTGSVRDR
;
A
#
# COMPACT_ATOMS: atom_id res chain seq x y z
N MET A 1 -18.79 -35.17 -45.87
CA MET A 1 -19.34 -34.06 -45.05
C MET A 1 -18.28 -33.70 -44.00
N ARG A 2 -17.40 -32.74 -44.32
CA ARG A 2 -16.30 -32.31 -43.45
C ARG A 2 -16.74 -31.06 -42.69
N GLN A 3 -16.77 -31.11 -41.36
CA GLN A 3 -16.99 -29.90 -40.56
C GLN A 3 -15.67 -29.12 -40.45
N ARG A 4 -15.72 -27.84 -40.78
CA ARG A 4 -14.60 -26.88 -40.70
C ARG A 4 -14.44 -26.42 -39.24
N PRO A 5 -13.22 -26.13 -38.76
CA PRO A 5 -13.04 -25.47 -37.47
C PRO A 5 -13.47 -24.00 -37.58
N SER A 6 -14.32 -23.54 -36.66
CA SER A 6 -14.76 -22.15 -36.59
C SER A 6 -13.66 -21.27 -35.98
N THR A 7 -12.97 -20.51 -36.81
CA THR A 7 -12.26 -19.30 -36.40
C THR A 7 -13.26 -18.17 -36.23
N ALA A 8 -13.44 -17.65 -35.02
CA ALA A 8 -13.57 -16.22 -34.70
C ALA A 8 -14.20 -16.01 -33.32
N GLY A 9 -13.42 -15.42 -32.42
CA GLY A 9 -13.86 -15.02 -31.09
C GLY A 9 -12.82 -14.17 -30.38
N ARG A 10 -12.13 -13.27 -31.10
CA ARG A 10 -11.42 -12.15 -30.46
C ARG A 10 -12.48 -11.21 -29.90
N THR A 11 -13.01 -11.51 -28.71
CA THR A 11 -13.63 -10.47 -27.90
C THR A 11 -12.50 -9.65 -27.30
N ALA A 12 -12.17 -8.56 -27.97
CA ALA A 12 -11.43 -7.46 -27.40
C ALA A 12 -12.24 -6.91 -26.22
N GLY A 13 -12.10 -7.55 -25.06
CA GLY A 13 -12.60 -7.04 -23.80
C GLY A 13 -11.75 -5.85 -23.39
N ARG A 14 -12.19 -4.64 -23.73
CA ARG A 14 -11.74 -3.41 -23.08
C ARG A 14 -12.14 -3.47 -21.60
N GLY A 15 -11.29 -4.10 -20.79
CA GLY A 15 -11.30 -4.01 -19.34
C GLY A 15 -10.09 -3.18 -18.95
N ASN A 16 -10.32 -1.94 -18.56
CA ASN A 16 -9.29 -0.96 -18.27
C ASN A 16 -8.24 -1.50 -17.28
N ASN A 17 -7.00 -1.49 -17.78
CA ASN A 17 -5.68 -1.52 -17.17
C ASN A 17 -5.50 -2.22 -15.81
N PRO A 18 -4.67 -3.28 -15.73
CA PRO A 18 -4.04 -3.59 -14.45
C PRO A 18 -3.26 -2.34 -14.05
N ILE A 19 -3.33 -1.90 -12.79
CA ILE A 19 -2.20 -1.13 -12.24
C ILE A 19 -1.06 -2.16 -12.08
N ALA A 20 -0.51 -2.58 -13.22
CA ALA A 20 0.84 -3.10 -13.33
C ALA A 20 1.69 -1.84 -13.47
N GLY A 21 1.91 -1.16 -12.35
CA GLY A 21 2.62 0.10 -12.30
C GLY A 21 3.29 0.27 -10.96
N ALA A 22 4.49 0.83 -10.94
CA ALA A 22 5.21 1.19 -9.72
C ALA A 22 4.60 2.44 -9.05
N THR A 23 3.27 2.54 -9.02
CA THR A 23 2.52 3.64 -8.42
C THR A 23 1.87 3.19 -7.12
N PHE A 24 1.64 4.12 -6.20
CA PHE A 24 0.89 3.89 -4.96
C PHE A 24 -0.18 4.99 -4.81
N LEU A 25 -1.18 4.74 -3.97
CA LEU A 25 -2.27 5.65 -3.69
C LEU A 25 -2.16 6.18 -2.26
N ILE A 26 -2.33 7.48 -2.08
CA ILE A 26 -2.34 8.13 -0.76
C ILE A 26 -3.65 8.90 -0.59
N GLY A 27 -4.39 8.55 0.45
CA GLY A 27 -5.58 9.26 0.87
C GLY A 27 -5.26 10.62 1.47
N HIS A 28 -6.26 11.50 1.51
CA HIS A 28 -6.14 12.84 2.05
C HIS A 28 -5.58 12.87 3.48
N ASN A 29 -4.81 13.91 3.80
CA ASN A 29 -4.25 14.16 5.13
C ASN A 29 -3.36 13.02 5.68
N ALA A 30 -2.61 12.34 4.80
CA ALA A 30 -1.57 11.44 5.24
C ALA A 30 -0.31 12.22 5.65
N VAL A 31 0.36 11.77 6.70
CA VAL A 31 1.61 12.34 7.22
C VAL A 31 2.73 11.31 7.08
N LEU A 32 3.82 11.70 6.42
CA LEU A 32 5.04 10.91 6.31
C LEU A 32 6.11 11.58 7.18
N ALA A 33 6.29 11.09 8.40
CA ALA A 33 7.13 11.70 9.43
C ALA A 33 8.54 11.10 9.40
N THR A 34 9.36 11.53 8.43
CA THR A 34 10.74 11.03 8.23
C THR A 34 11.75 11.57 9.24
N LEU A 35 11.39 12.57 10.03
CA LEU A 35 12.26 13.24 10.99
C LEU A 35 11.75 13.00 12.41
N ASN A 36 12.66 12.64 13.31
CA ASN A 36 12.47 12.70 14.75
C ASN A 36 13.53 13.58 15.40
N HIS A 37 13.29 13.93 16.66
CA HIS A 37 14.26 14.60 17.52
C HIS A 37 14.97 13.60 18.42
N ASP A 38 16.13 13.97 18.96
CA ASP A 38 16.79 13.18 20.00
C ASP A 38 15.87 13.00 21.22
N GLU A 39 15.95 11.82 21.84
CA GLU A 39 15.16 11.50 23.02
C GLU A 39 15.63 12.28 24.25
N ASP A 40 16.93 12.57 24.34
CA ASP A 40 17.51 13.36 25.42
C ASP A 40 17.02 14.82 25.30
N PRO A 41 16.32 15.36 26.33
CA PRO A 41 15.90 16.75 26.34
C PRO A 41 17.04 17.76 26.13
N ALA A 42 18.27 17.44 26.53
CA ALA A 42 19.44 18.31 26.33
C ALA A 42 19.82 18.42 24.85
N HIS A 43 19.48 17.42 24.05
CA HIS A 43 19.86 17.30 22.64
C HIS A 43 18.65 17.34 21.70
N ARG A 44 17.46 17.74 22.18
CA ARG A 44 16.20 17.75 21.41
C ARG A 44 16.29 18.49 20.07
N ALA A 45 17.18 19.47 19.93
CA ALA A 45 17.38 20.18 18.67
C ALA A 45 18.02 19.31 17.56
N LEU A 46 18.69 18.21 17.93
CA LEU A 46 19.25 17.25 16.99
C LEU A 46 18.15 16.47 16.29
N LEU A 47 18.36 16.19 15.01
CA LEU A 47 17.43 15.47 14.14
C LEU A 47 17.95 14.06 13.85
N HIS A 48 17.04 13.10 13.83
CA HIS A 48 17.24 11.71 13.41
C HIS A 48 16.41 11.43 12.16
N PRO A 49 16.93 11.70 10.95
CA PRO A 49 16.25 11.38 9.70
C PRO A 49 16.27 9.88 9.44
N ALA A 50 15.12 9.32 9.07
CA ALA A 50 15.01 7.94 8.62
C ALA A 50 14.06 7.85 7.41
N PRO A 51 14.51 7.28 6.28
CA PRO A 51 13.70 7.21 5.06
C PRO A 51 12.49 6.31 5.26
N ILE A 52 11.42 6.60 4.52
CA ILE A 52 10.23 5.73 4.41
C ILE A 52 10.24 5.13 3.00
N HIS A 53 10.11 3.82 2.90
CA HIS A 53 10.02 3.11 1.63
C HIS A 53 8.60 2.62 1.39
N ILE A 54 8.02 2.97 0.24
CA ILE A 54 6.66 2.57 -0.13
C ILE A 54 6.75 1.69 -1.37
N GLY A 55 6.35 0.43 -1.23
CA GLY A 55 6.29 -0.52 -2.33
C GLY A 55 5.24 -0.16 -3.39
N PRO A 56 5.33 -0.75 -4.58
CA PRO A 56 4.34 -0.56 -5.63
C PRO A 56 2.95 -1.05 -5.18
N ASN A 57 1.89 -0.52 -5.80
CA ASN A 57 0.51 -0.92 -5.59
C ASN A 57 -0.03 -0.76 -4.15
N VAL A 58 0.71 -0.07 -3.27
CA VAL A 58 0.26 0.23 -1.91
C VAL A 58 -0.94 1.18 -1.93
N TRP A 59 -1.89 0.96 -1.02
CA TRP A 59 -2.98 1.88 -0.75
C TRP A 59 -2.90 2.39 0.69
N ILE A 60 -2.56 3.66 0.85
CA ILE A 60 -2.58 4.37 2.13
C ILE A 60 -3.93 5.08 2.27
N GLY A 61 -4.70 4.72 3.30
CA GLY A 61 -5.98 5.36 3.62
C GLY A 61 -5.82 6.81 4.09
N PRO A 62 -6.92 7.57 4.17
CA PRO A 62 -6.89 8.95 4.67
C PRO A 62 -6.50 9.01 6.16
N ASN A 63 -5.92 10.13 6.58
CA ASN A 63 -5.51 10.39 7.98
C ASN A 63 -4.48 9.39 8.55
N VAL A 64 -3.68 8.75 7.70
CA VAL A 64 -2.62 7.84 8.14
C VAL A 64 -1.36 8.62 8.51
N THR A 65 -0.66 8.21 9.56
CA THR A 65 0.72 8.65 9.86
C THR A 65 1.70 7.49 9.71
N ILE A 66 2.78 7.68 8.96
CA ILE A 66 3.87 6.70 8.81
C ILE A 66 5.14 7.29 9.43
N LEU A 67 5.76 6.57 10.36
CA LEU A 67 6.99 7.01 11.02
C LEU A 67 8.24 6.69 10.19
N GLY A 68 9.29 7.48 10.38
CA GLY A 68 10.57 7.32 9.72
C GLY A 68 11.17 5.92 9.94
N GLY A 69 11.84 5.41 8.90
CA GLY A 69 12.47 4.08 8.90
C GLY A 69 11.55 2.94 8.50
N VAL A 70 10.25 3.19 8.31
CA VAL A 70 9.28 2.17 7.92
C VAL A 70 9.36 1.81 6.44
N THR A 71 9.31 0.52 6.15
CA THR A 71 9.09 -0.05 4.81
C THR A 71 7.68 -0.63 4.70
N ILE A 72 6.94 -0.21 3.68
CA ILE A 72 5.61 -0.74 3.35
C ILE A 72 5.74 -1.66 2.13
N GLY A 73 5.45 -2.94 2.32
CA GLY A 73 5.52 -3.96 1.27
C GLY A 73 4.49 -3.75 0.16
N GLU A 74 4.82 -4.26 -1.03
CA GLU A 74 3.98 -4.18 -2.23
C GLU A 74 2.52 -4.59 -1.97
N GLY A 75 1.58 -3.82 -2.51
CA GLY A 75 0.16 -4.14 -2.47
C GLY A 75 -0.47 -4.10 -1.08
N ALA A 76 0.27 -3.66 -0.05
CA ALA A 76 -0.28 -3.51 1.30
C ALA A 76 -1.34 -2.39 1.36
N ILE A 77 -2.29 -2.55 2.28
CA ILE A 77 -3.32 -1.56 2.55
C ILE A 77 -3.16 -1.05 3.98
N ILE A 78 -3.01 0.27 4.12
CA ILE A 78 -3.00 0.94 5.42
C ILE A 78 -4.38 1.52 5.67
N ALA A 79 -5.11 1.00 6.65
CA ALA A 79 -6.45 1.47 6.98
C ALA A 79 -6.44 2.93 7.45
N ALA A 80 -7.56 3.63 7.23
CA ALA A 80 -7.70 5.04 7.61
C ALA A 80 -7.39 5.29 9.10
N GLY A 81 -6.74 6.41 9.40
CA GLY A 81 -6.41 6.79 10.78
C GLY A 81 -5.27 5.99 11.44
N ALA A 82 -4.59 5.10 10.72
CA ALA A 82 -3.54 4.27 11.30
C ALA A 82 -2.24 5.06 11.58
N VAL A 83 -1.53 4.67 12.64
CA VAL A 83 -0.16 5.15 12.94
C VAL A 83 0.81 3.98 12.76
N VAL A 84 1.55 3.99 11.66
CA VAL A 84 2.45 2.91 11.26
C VAL A 84 3.83 3.15 11.89
N THR A 85 4.18 2.30 12.85
CA THR A 85 5.42 2.42 13.64
C THR A 85 6.44 1.33 13.33
N LYS A 86 6.12 0.38 12.44
CA LYS A 86 6.94 -0.79 12.07
C LYS A 86 6.66 -1.16 10.61
N ASP A 87 7.57 -1.92 10.02
CA ASP A 87 7.43 -2.44 8.66
C ASP A 87 6.13 -3.21 8.46
N VAL A 88 5.58 -3.10 7.25
CA VAL A 88 4.33 -3.72 6.83
C VAL A 88 4.63 -4.74 5.75
N ALA A 89 4.22 -5.99 5.96
CA ALA A 89 4.44 -7.07 4.99
C ALA A 89 3.63 -6.83 3.70
N PRO A 90 4.14 -7.27 2.53
CA PRO A 90 3.40 -7.20 1.26
C PRO A 90 2.04 -7.88 1.35
N LEU A 91 1.06 -7.38 0.59
CA LEU A 91 -0.29 -7.94 0.48
C LEU A 91 -1.03 -8.12 1.82
N THR A 92 -0.68 -7.33 2.83
CA THR A 92 -1.38 -7.31 4.11
C THR A 92 -2.20 -6.04 4.30
N ILE A 93 -3.22 -6.12 5.16
CA ILE A 93 -3.97 -4.97 5.63
C ILE A 93 -3.60 -4.73 7.09
N VAL A 94 -3.15 -3.52 7.40
CA VAL A 94 -2.86 -3.08 8.77
C VAL A 94 -3.73 -1.88 9.15
N GLY A 95 -3.97 -1.68 10.45
CA GLY A 95 -4.69 -0.50 10.93
C GLY A 95 -4.59 -0.32 12.45
N GLY A 96 -5.02 0.85 12.93
CA GLY A 96 -4.99 1.20 14.35
C GLY A 96 -3.79 2.05 14.78
N VAL A 97 -3.73 2.36 16.08
CA VAL A 97 -2.70 3.19 16.71
C VAL A 97 -2.15 2.45 17.94
N PRO A 98 -0.95 1.82 17.85
CA PRO A 98 -0.15 1.63 16.65
C PRO A 98 -0.79 0.62 15.68
N ALA A 99 -0.45 0.72 14.40
CA ALA A 99 -0.97 -0.16 13.36
C ALA A 99 -0.61 -1.62 13.64
N LYS A 100 -1.60 -2.51 13.52
CA LYS A 100 -1.46 -3.97 13.66
C LYS A 100 -2.03 -4.65 12.42
N TYR A 101 -1.54 -5.86 12.16
CA TYR A 101 -2.13 -6.76 11.16
C TYR A 101 -3.62 -6.97 11.43
N ILE A 102 -4.44 -6.86 10.38
CA ILE A 102 -5.88 -7.14 10.40
C ILE A 102 -6.15 -8.45 9.65
N ARG A 103 -5.69 -8.53 8.41
CA ARG A 103 -5.85 -9.70 7.52
C ARG A 103 -5.02 -9.53 6.25
N ASP A 104 -4.97 -10.56 5.42
CA ASP A 104 -4.38 -10.49 4.07
C ASP A 104 -5.32 -9.77 3.08
N VAL A 105 -4.73 -9.19 2.04
CA VAL A 105 -5.45 -8.62 0.91
C VAL A 105 -6.15 -9.74 0.15
N ARG A 106 -7.43 -9.50 -0.19
CA ARG A 106 -8.21 -10.47 -0.97
C ARG A 106 -7.80 -10.39 -2.43
N THR A 107 -7.08 -11.40 -2.90
CA THR A 107 -6.69 -11.54 -4.31
C THR A 107 -7.76 -12.32 -5.08
N GLY A 108 -8.19 -11.81 -6.23
CA GLY A 108 -9.21 -12.45 -7.07
C GLY A 108 -9.88 -11.44 -8.00
N SER A 109 -10.37 -11.90 -9.16
CA SER A 109 -10.97 -11.01 -10.16
C SER A 109 -12.21 -10.33 -9.59
N VAL A 110 -12.42 -9.05 -9.95
CA VAL A 110 -13.64 -8.28 -9.63
C VAL A 110 -14.90 -8.95 -10.22
N ARG A 111 -14.76 -9.97 -11.08
CA ARG A 111 -15.85 -10.63 -11.81
C ARG A 111 -16.43 -11.87 -11.10
N ASP A 112 -15.83 -12.31 -10.00
CA ASP A 112 -16.27 -13.50 -9.26
C ASP A 112 -16.95 -13.16 -7.91
N ARG A 113 -17.40 -11.91 -7.73
CA ARG A 113 -18.08 -11.44 -6.52
C ARG A 113 -19.39 -10.74 -6.82
#